data_AF-A0A7X8IDM5-F1
#
_entry.id   AF-A0A7X8IDM5-F1
#
_cell.length_a   1.000
_cell.length_b   1.000
_cell.length_c   1.000
_cell.angle_alpha   90.00
_cell.angle_beta   90.00
_cell.angle_gamma   90.00
#
_symmetry.space_group_name_H-M   'P 1'
#
loop_
_entity.id
_entity.type
_entity.pdbx_description
1 polymer ?
#
loop_
_entity_poly.entity_id
_entity_poly.type
_entity_poly.pdbx_seq_one_letter_code
_entity_poly.pdbx_strand_id
1 'polypeptide(L)'
;LVTAAMLVAADYRHGTKGLRQFTMVMAVIIGLLQGLAILPGISRSGATICAAILLGLRTRWAIEFSFLISIPAILGGALIQFIKNFDSLMNGTLSLSYAIIGMISAFVIGILALKCLIRFSKRRKLKYFAAYCAVAAMITLVSFL
;
A
#
# COMPACT_ATOMS: atom_id res chain seq x y z
N LEU A 1 -10.79 -5.39 7.58
CA LEU A 1 -10.55 -5.78 8.99
C LEU A 1 -9.13 -6.30 9.23
N VAL A 2 -8.63 -7.26 8.45
CA VAL A 2 -7.26 -7.81 8.57
C VAL A 2 -6.18 -6.73 8.65
N THR A 3 -6.18 -5.78 7.71
CA THR A 3 -5.23 -4.64 7.72
C THR A 3 -5.27 -3.83 9.01
N ALA A 4 -6.48 -3.55 9.53
CA ALA A 4 -6.61 -2.79 10.77
C ALA A 4 -6.01 -3.56 11.96
N ALA A 5 -6.27 -4.86 12.05
CA ALA A 5 -5.67 -5.72 13.07
C ALA A 5 -4.14 -5.75 12.98
N MET A 6 -3.58 -5.87 11.77
CA MET A 6 -2.12 -5.83 11.55
C MET A 6 -1.52 -4.51 12.01
N LEU A 7 -2.15 -3.38 11.67
CA LEU A 7 -1.68 -2.04 12.04
C LEU A 7 -1.73 -1.81 13.55
N VAL A 8 -2.79 -2.27 14.22
CA VAL A 8 -2.91 -2.22 15.68
C VAL A 8 -1.81 -3.07 16.33
N ALA A 9 -1.60 -4.31 15.86
CA ALA A 9 -0.54 -5.18 16.37
C ALA A 9 0.86 -4.56 16.17
N ALA A 10 1.10 -3.94 15.01
CA ALA A 10 2.36 -3.25 14.74
C ALA A 10 2.55 -2.00 15.60
N ASP A 11 1.48 -1.29 15.97
CA ASP A 11 1.56 -0.11 16.84
C ASP A 11 2.03 -0.44 18.26
N TYR A 12 1.73 -1.65 18.76
CA TYR A 12 2.25 -2.16 20.04
C TYR A 12 3.74 -2.52 19.99
N ARG A 13 4.35 -2.68 18.80
CA ARG A 13 5.79 -2.89 18.68
C ARG A 13 6.54 -1.57 18.41
N HIS A 14 7.66 -1.40 19.10
CA HIS A 14 8.57 -0.30 18.87
C HIS A 14 9.87 -0.82 18.27
N GLY A 15 9.97 -0.76 16.94
CA GLY A 15 11.21 -1.08 16.26
C GLY A 15 12.34 -0.12 16.65
N THR A 16 13.48 -0.67 17.04
CA THR A 16 14.67 0.08 17.44
C THR A 16 15.66 0.27 16.28
N LYS A 17 15.58 -0.59 15.26
CA LYS A 17 16.54 -0.66 14.16
C LYS A 17 16.45 0.55 13.23
N GLY A 18 17.61 1.14 12.96
CA GLY A 18 17.79 2.21 11.98
C GLY A 18 18.09 1.68 10.57
N LEU A 19 18.26 2.60 9.62
CA LEU A 19 18.57 2.25 8.22
C LEU A 19 19.84 1.40 8.07
N ARG A 20 20.89 1.67 8.86
CA ARG A 20 22.15 0.90 8.82
C ARG A 20 22.01 -0.56 9.25
N GLN A 21 20.93 -0.89 9.96
CA GLN A 21 20.63 -2.24 10.43
C GLN A 21 19.60 -2.94 9.54
N PHE A 22 19.21 -2.31 8.42
CA PHE A 22 18.34 -2.90 7.42
C PHE A 22 19.12 -3.97 6.64
N THR A 23 18.62 -5.21 6.63
CA THR A 23 19.30 -6.33 5.98
C THR A 23 18.53 -6.82 4.75
N MET A 24 19.23 -7.51 3.85
CA MET A 24 18.63 -8.14 2.66
C MET A 24 17.51 -9.11 3.04
N VAL A 25 17.69 -9.86 4.14
CA VAL A 25 16.69 -10.79 4.66
C VAL A 25 15.39 -10.06 5.04
N MET A 26 15.50 -8.89 5.66
CA MET A 26 14.31 -8.07 5.95
C MET A 26 13.60 -7.66 4.66
N ALA A 27 14.35 -7.23 3.63
CA ALA A 27 13.77 -6.86 2.34
C ALA A 27 13.01 -8.01 1.68
N VAL A 28 13.59 -9.22 1.67
CA VAL A 28 12.94 -10.42 1.12
C VAL A 28 11.66 -10.77 1.87
N ILE A 29 11.70 -10.79 3.21
CA ILE A 29 10.51 -11.09 4.04
C ILE A 29 9.40 -10.06 3.78
N ILE A 30 9.75 -8.77 3.73
CA ILE A 30 8.78 -7.70 3.46
C ILE A 30 8.19 -7.86 2.05
N GLY A 31 9.00 -8.21 1.05
CA GLY A 31 8.56 -8.46 -0.32
C GLY A 31 7.63 -9.67 -0.44
N LEU A 32 7.91 -10.77 0.26
CA LEU A 32 7.02 -11.93 0.30
C LEU A 32 5.65 -11.58 0.91
N LEU A 33 5.65 -10.83 2.01
CA LEU A 33 4.41 -10.33 2.63
C LEU A 33 3.67 -9.33 1.75
N GLN A 34 4.39 -8.54 0.93
CA GLN A 34 3.80 -7.69 -0.09
C GLN A 34 3.07 -8.52 -1.16
N GLY A 35 3.63 -9.66 -1.56
CA GLY A 35 2.99 -10.61 -2.48
C GLY A 35 1.70 -11.18 -1.92
N LEU A 36 1.65 -11.52 -0.62
CA LEU A 36 0.43 -11.98 0.05
C LEU A 36 -0.65 -10.90 0.14
N ALA A 37 -0.27 -9.62 0.07
CA ALA A 37 -1.21 -8.50 0.05
C ALA A 37 -1.93 -8.32 -1.29
N ILE A 38 -1.81 -9.27 -2.23
CA ILE A 38 -2.66 -9.34 -3.41
C ILE A 38 -4.10 -9.75 -3.06
N LEU A 39 -4.31 -10.36 -1.89
CA LEU A 39 -5.63 -10.73 -1.41
C LEU A 39 -6.54 -9.50 -1.30
N PRO A 40 -7.79 -9.59 -1.79
CA PRO A 40 -8.70 -8.46 -1.85
C PRO A 40 -8.97 -7.90 -0.44
N GLY A 41 -8.96 -6.57 -0.35
CA GLY A 41 -9.18 -5.87 0.93
C GLY A 41 -7.98 -5.82 1.88
N ILE A 42 -6.85 -6.47 1.56
CA ILE A 42 -5.60 -6.28 2.30
C ILE A 42 -4.84 -5.08 1.73
N SER A 43 -4.59 -4.07 2.57
CA SER A 43 -3.73 -2.96 2.20
C SER A 43 -2.27 -3.41 2.09
N ARG A 44 -1.73 -3.35 0.87
CA ARG A 44 -0.30 -3.56 0.60
C ARG A 44 0.61 -2.74 1.52
N SER A 45 0.41 -1.42 1.58
CA SER A 45 1.24 -0.54 2.42
C SER A 45 1.11 -0.89 3.90
N GLY A 46 -0.11 -1.26 4.35
CA GLY A 46 -0.32 -1.79 5.69
C GLY A 46 0.50 -3.05 5.95
N ALA A 47 0.46 -4.04 5.05
CA ALA A 47 1.19 -5.29 5.19
C ALA A 47 2.71 -5.08 5.25
N THR A 48 3.28 -4.28 4.35
CA THR A 48 4.72 -4.03 4.28
C THR A 48 5.23 -3.16 5.43
N ILE A 49 4.46 -2.15 5.87
CA ILE A 49 4.82 -1.33 7.05
C ILE A 49 4.78 -2.21 8.31
N CYS A 50 3.73 -3.01 8.49
CA CYS A 50 3.61 -3.90 9.64
C CYS A 50 4.75 -4.92 9.65
N ALA A 51 5.03 -5.57 8.52
CA ALA A 51 6.15 -6.49 8.36
C ALA A 51 7.47 -5.87 8.80
N ALA A 52 7.79 -4.67 8.29
CA ALA A 52 9.01 -3.96 8.62
C ALA A 52 9.10 -3.62 10.12
N ILE A 53 8.02 -3.13 10.72
CA ILE A 53 7.96 -2.82 12.16
C ILE A 53 8.13 -4.09 13.00
N LEU A 54 7.47 -5.18 12.62
CA LEU A 54 7.59 -6.47 13.30
C LEU A 54 9.02 -7.02 13.22
N LEU A 55 9.75 -6.78 12.13
CA LEU A 55 11.18 -7.13 11.99
C LEU A 55 12.11 -6.19 12.78
N GLY A 56 11.56 -5.13 13.38
CA GLY A 56 12.23 -4.22 14.30
C GLY A 56 12.64 -2.88 13.71
N LEU A 57 12.21 -2.52 12.50
CA LEU A 57 12.47 -1.19 11.93
C LEU A 57 11.70 -0.10 12.65
N ARG A 58 12.34 1.06 12.87
CA ARG A 58 11.63 2.27 13.29
C ARG A 58 10.57 2.63 12.25
N THR A 59 9.39 3.04 12.72
CA THR A 59 8.21 3.36 11.89
C THR A 59 8.54 4.26 10.70
N ARG A 60 9.37 5.29 10.89
CA ARG A 60 9.81 6.17 9.79
C ARG A 60 10.45 5.39 8.63
N TRP A 61 11.43 4.55 8.93
CA TRP A 61 12.13 3.75 7.93
C TRP A 61 11.24 2.66 7.33
N ALA A 62 10.36 2.06 8.14
CA ALA A 62 9.36 1.10 7.66
C ALA A 62 8.43 1.73 6.60
N ILE A 63 7.96 2.95 6.84
CA ILE A 63 7.11 3.70 5.90
C ILE A 63 7.89 4.03 4.62
N GLU A 64 9.10 4.59 4.74
CA GLU A 64 9.92 4.97 3.58
C GLU A 64 10.25 3.74 2.70
N PHE A 65 10.68 2.63 3.32
CA PHE A 65 10.96 1.39 2.59
C PHE A 65 9.71 0.82 1.93
N SER A 66 8.57 0.81 2.63
CA SER A 66 7.29 0.35 2.09
C SER A 66 6.87 1.10 0.82
N PHE A 67 7.15 2.40 0.72
CA PHE A 67 6.85 3.15 -0.50
C PHE A 67 7.81 2.80 -1.63
N LEU A 68 9.11 2.68 -1.34
CA LEU A 68 10.11 2.33 -2.35
C LEU A 68 9.83 0.96 -2.97
N ILE A 69 9.57 -0.07 -2.15
CA ILE A 69 9.30 -1.43 -2.65
C ILE A 69 7.94 -1.54 -3.37
N SER A 70 7.02 -0.58 -3.16
CA SER A 70 5.76 -0.53 -3.88
C SER A 70 5.93 -0.10 -5.34
N ILE A 71 6.96 0.69 -5.66
CA ILE A 71 7.19 1.20 -7.03
C ILE A 71 7.31 0.07 -8.05
N PRO A 72 8.26 -0.89 -7.93
CA PRO A 72 8.39 -1.96 -8.91
C PRO A 72 7.14 -2.85 -8.99
N ALA A 73 6.48 -3.10 -7.87
CA ALA A 73 5.26 -3.91 -7.84
C ALA A 73 4.06 -3.23 -8.54
N ILE A 74 3.86 -1.93 -8.31
CA ILE A 74 2.80 -1.15 -8.96
C ILE A 74 3.07 -1.05 -10.46
N LEU A 75 4.30 -0.72 -10.85
CA LEU A 75 4.70 -0.61 -12.25
C LEU A 75 4.54 -1.93 -12.99
N GLY A 76 4.98 -3.04 -12.39
CA GLY A 76 4.79 -4.38 -12.96
C GLY A 76 3.31 -4.72 -13.14
N GLY A 77 2.48 -4.47 -12.13
CA GLY A 77 1.03 -4.67 -12.23
C GLY A 77 0.36 -3.80 -13.30
N ALA A 78 0.77 -2.54 -13.40
CA ALA A 78 0.27 -1.61 -14.41
C ALA A 78 0.66 -2.04 -15.83
N LEU A 79 1.90 -2.50 -16.03
CA LEU A 79 2.36 -3.02 -17.32
C LEU A 79 1.57 -4.26 -17.75
N ILE A 80 1.36 -5.20 -16.83
CA ILE A 80 0.56 -6.40 -17.11
C ILE A 80 -0.88 -6.02 -17.48
N GLN A 81 -1.49 -5.08 -16.75
CA GLN A 81 -2.84 -4.59 -17.10
C GLN A 81 -2.86 -3.88 -18.44
N PHE A 82 -1.84 -3.08 -18.76
CA PHE A 82 -1.77 -2.39 -20.04
C PHE A 82 -1.70 -3.38 -21.21
N ILE A 83 -0.81 -4.38 -21.13
CA ILE A 83 -0.68 -5.41 -22.17
C ILE A 83 -1.99 -6.17 -22.35
N LYS A 84 -2.66 -6.57 -21.25
CA LYS A 84 -3.93 -7.32 -21.32
C LYS A 84 -5.08 -6.53 -21.95
N ASN A 85 -5.09 -5.20 -21.77
CA ASN A 85 -6.15 -4.34 -22.30
C ASN A 85 -5.77 -3.65 -23.61
N PHE A 86 -4.59 -3.94 -24.16
CA PHE A 86 -4.06 -3.27 -25.34
C PHE A 86 -4.97 -3.49 -26.57
N ASP A 87 -5.39 -4.74 -26.81
CA ASP A 87 -6.27 -5.07 -27.93
C ASP A 87 -7.66 -4.40 -27.78
N SER A 88 -8.16 -4.27 -26.54
CA SER A 88 -9.42 -3.56 -26.27
C SER A 88 -9.31 -2.05 -26.52
N LEU A 89 -8.14 -1.48 -26.28
CA LEU A 89 -7.83 -0.09 -26.61
C LEU A 89 -7.82 0.13 -28.14
N MET A 90 -7.20 -0.79 -28.87
CA MET A 90 -7.04 -0.71 -30.33
C MET A 90 -8.34 -0.97 -31.07
N ASN A 91 -9.16 -1.90 -30.57
CA ASN A 91 -10.46 -2.24 -31.16
C ASN A 91 -11.57 -1.24 -30.78
N GLY A 92 -11.26 -0.21 -29.99
CA GLY A 92 -12.20 0.85 -29.59
C GLY A 92 -13.25 0.42 -28.57
N THR A 93 -13.18 -0.79 -28.01
CA THR A 93 -14.08 -1.25 -26.94
C THR A 93 -13.78 -0.55 -25.62
N LEU A 94 -12.53 -0.13 -25.40
CA LEU A 94 -12.15 0.76 -24.32
C LEU A 94 -11.77 2.13 -24.88
N SER A 95 -12.47 3.18 -24.44
CA SER A 95 -12.17 4.54 -24.87
C SER A 95 -10.82 5.02 -24.32
N LEU A 96 -9.87 5.26 -25.23
CA LEU A 96 -8.56 5.80 -24.91
C LEU A 96 -8.64 7.14 -24.17
N SER A 97 -9.61 8.00 -24.50
CA SER A 97 -9.77 9.30 -23.86
C SER A 97 -10.13 9.16 -22.38
N TYR A 98 -11.04 8.25 -22.03
CA TYR A 98 -11.38 7.98 -20.63
C TYR A 98 -10.21 7.36 -19.86
N ALA A 99 -9.44 6.48 -20.50
CA ALA A 99 -8.25 5.91 -19.88
C ALA A 99 -7.19 6.98 -19.55
N ILE A 100 -6.94 7.93 -20.46
CA ILE A 100 -5.99 9.03 -20.25
C ILE A 100 -6.49 9.97 -19.14
N ILE A 101 -7.77 10.36 -19.17
CA ILE A 101 -8.36 11.21 -18.13
C ILE A 101 -8.24 10.54 -16.77
N GLY A 102 -8.63 9.26 -16.67
CA GLY A 102 -8.50 8.48 -15.45
C GLY A 102 -7.07 8.38 -14.94
N MET A 103 -6.09 8.17 -15.83
CA MET A 103 -4.67 8.13 -15.51
C MET A 103 -4.18 9.47 -14.93
N ILE A 104 -4.51 10.59 -15.59
CA ILE A 104 -4.09 11.93 -15.15
C ILE A 104 -4.75 12.27 -13.82
N SER A 105 -6.05 12.02 -13.67
CA SER A 105 -6.79 12.24 -12.42
C SER A 105 -6.18 11.41 -11.28
N ALA A 106 -5.93 10.12 -11.50
CA ALA A 106 -5.31 9.24 -10.51
C ALA A 106 -3.89 9.68 -10.15
N PHE A 107 -3.11 10.16 -11.11
CA PHE A 107 -1.77 10.69 -10.88
C PHE A 107 -1.78 11.93 -10.00
N VAL A 108 -2.60 12.94 -10.34
CA VAL A 108 -2.70 14.20 -9.59
C VAL A 108 -3.21 13.94 -8.17
N ILE A 109 -4.33 13.22 -8.03
CA ILE A 109 -4.92 12.89 -6.73
C ILE A 109 -3.97 12.00 -5.93
N GLY A 110 -3.28 11.06 -6.59
CA GLY A 110 -2.30 10.17 -5.98
C GLY A 110 -1.14 10.92 -5.34
N ILE A 111 -0.59 11.94 -6.00
CA ILE A 111 0.48 12.78 -5.44
C ILE A 111 -0.02 13.53 -4.18
N LEU A 112 -1.24 14.10 -4.24
CA LEU A 112 -1.82 14.81 -3.10
C LEU A 112 -2.06 13.87 -1.92
N ALA A 113 -2.64 12.70 -2.18
CA ALA A 113 -2.89 11.66 -1.18
C ALA A 113 -1.57 11.17 -0.57
N LEU A 114 -0.53 10.95 -1.38
CA LEU A 114 0.79 10.52 -0.90
C LEU A 114 1.44 11.58 0.01
N LYS A 115 1.38 12.87 -0.37
CA LYS A 115 1.87 13.97 0.47
C LYS A 115 1.11 14.03 1.80
N CYS A 116 -0.21 13.87 1.76
CA CYS A 116 -1.06 13.82 2.96
C CYS A 116 -0.68 12.63 3.85
N LEU A 117 -0.55 11.44 3.28
CA LEU A 117 -0.21 10.21 3.98
C LEU A 117 1.17 10.28 4.65
N ILE A 118 2.19 10.80 3.95
CA ILE A 118 3.53 10.98 4.54
C ILE A 118 3.47 11.96 5.72
N ARG A 119 2.72 13.06 5.58
CA ARG A 119 2.57 14.05 6.66
C ARG A 119 1.83 13.49 7.87
N PHE A 120 0.78 12.69 7.64
CA PHE A 120 -0.02 12.06 8.68
C PHE A 120 0.77 10.96 9.41
N SER A 121 1.44 10.09 8.65
CA SER A 121 2.13 8.91 9.17
C SER A 121 3.39 9.26 9.98
N LYS A 122 4.06 10.38 9.67
CA LYS A 122 5.18 10.91 10.48
C LYS A 122 4.80 11.23 11.93
N ARG A 123 3.52 11.42 12.26
CA ARG A 123 3.06 11.73 13.63
C ARG A 123 2.79 10.48 14.50
N ARG A 124 3.30 9.29 14.13
CA ARG A 124 3.28 8.06 14.96
C ARG A 124 1.89 7.65 15.43
N LYS A 125 0.91 7.70 14.51
CA LYS A 125 -0.47 7.33 14.83
C LYS A 125 -1.02 6.27 13.87
N LEU A 126 -0.35 5.12 13.76
CA LEU A 126 -0.83 3.99 12.96
C LEU A 126 -2.22 3.54 13.45
N LYS A 127 -2.51 3.71 14.74
CA LYS A 127 -3.85 3.55 15.34
C LYS A 127 -4.98 4.30 14.61
N TYR A 128 -4.80 5.56 14.22
CA TYR A 128 -5.87 6.27 13.49
C TYR A 128 -6.06 5.72 12.08
N PHE A 129 -4.97 5.30 11.42
CA PHE A 129 -5.08 4.65 10.12
C PHE A 129 -5.75 3.27 10.23
N ALA A 130 -5.46 2.52 11.30
CA ALA A 130 -6.14 1.27 11.59
C ALA A 130 -7.64 1.47 11.83
N ALA A 131 -8.03 2.50 12.60
CA ALA A 131 -9.43 2.86 12.80
C ALA A 131 -10.12 3.22 11.48
N TYR A 132 -9.48 4.02 10.62
CA TYR A 132 -9.97 4.29 9.26
C TYR A 132 -10.18 3.00 8.46
N CYS A 133 -9.20 2.10 8.44
CA CYS A 133 -9.33 0.81 7.73
C CYS A 133 -10.43 -0.09 8.31
N ALA A 134 -10.68 -0.03 9.63
CA ALA A 134 -11.75 -0.77 10.27
C ALA A 134 -13.12 -0.23 9.87
N VAL A 135 -13.31 1.09 9.94
CA VAL A 135 -14.56 1.77 9.54
C VAL A 135 -14.85 1.52 8.06
N ALA A 136 -13.86 1.72 7.18
CA ALA A 136 -14.02 1.46 5.74
C ALA A 136 -14.42 -0.01 5.48
N ALA A 137 -13.82 -0.96 6.19
CA ALA A 137 -14.16 -2.37 6.06
C ALA A 137 -15.59 -2.69 6.55
N MET A 138 -16.04 -2.05 7.64
CA MET A 138 -17.40 -2.21 8.14
C MET A 138 -18.42 -1.65 7.15
N ILE A 139 -18.18 -0.46 6.59
CA ILE A 139 -19.03 0.14 5.56
C ILE A 139 -19.16 -0.80 4.36
N THR A 140 -18.04 -1.33 3.86
CA THR A 140 -18.08 -2.28 2.73
C THR A 140 -18.85 -3.55 3.08
N LEU A 141 -18.68 -4.09 4.28
CA LEU A 141 -19.37 -5.30 4.71
C LEU A 141 -20.89 -5.09 4.80
N VAL A 142 -21.32 -3.95 5.33
CA VAL A 142 -22.74 -3.58 5.38
C VAL A 142 -23.31 -3.32 3.98
N SER A 143 -22.57 -2.70 3.07
CA SER A 143 -23.06 -2.45 1.70
C SER A 143 -23.24 -3.72 0.85
N PHE A 144 -22.61 -4.82 1.25
CA PHE A 144 -22.68 -6.11 0.57
C PHE A 144 -23.69 -7.09 1.20
N LEU A 145 -24.21 -6.77 2.41
CA LEU A 145 -25.28 -7.50 3.09
C LEU A 145 -26.64 -6.93 2.69
#